data_AF-A0A7L3Y5G2-F1
#
_entry.id   AF-A0A7L3Y5G2-F1
#
_cell.length_a   1.000
_cell.length_b   1.000
_cell.length_c   1.000
_cell.angle_alpha   90.00
_cell.angle_beta   90.00
_cell.angle_gamma   90.00
#
_symmetry.space_group_name_H-M   'P 1'
#
loop_
_entity.id
_entity.type
_entity.pdbx_description
1 polymer ?
#
loop_
_entity_poly.entity_id
_entity_poly.type
_entity_poly.pdbx_seq_one_letter_code
_entity_poly.pdbx_strand_id
1 'polypeptide(L)'
;VLSLFCAVLTENKVLFHSASFQRLSDACRALESLMFPLKYSYPYIPILPAQLLEVLSSPTPFIIGVHSVFRNDIHELLDVIIADLDGGTIKIPECIHLSQLPEPLLHQTQMALSLVLHPDLETADYAFPPPRTALSHSKMLDKEVRAIFLRLFAQLFQGYRSCLQLIRIHAEPVIHFHKVK
;
A
#
# COMPACT_ATOMS: atom_id res chain seq x y z
N VAL A 1 4.40 4.68 3.83
CA VAL A 1 3.21 3.83 3.52
C VAL A 1 2.50 4.30 2.26
N LEU A 2 1.98 5.54 2.18
CA LEU A 2 1.24 6.01 1.00
C LEU A 2 2.01 5.88 -0.32
N SER A 3 3.31 6.17 -0.36
CA SER A 3 4.12 5.98 -1.57
C SER A 3 4.16 4.51 -2.02
N LEU A 4 4.28 3.56 -1.09
CA LEU A 4 4.27 2.12 -1.42
C LEU A 4 2.88 1.67 -1.90
N PHE A 5 1.82 2.20 -1.29
CA PHE A 5 0.46 1.98 -1.75
C PHE A 5 0.25 2.50 -3.18
N CYS A 6 0.67 3.73 -3.48
CA CYS A 6 0.64 4.27 -4.84
C CYS A 6 1.48 3.42 -5.80
N ALA A 7 2.66 2.96 -5.37
CA ALA A 7 3.55 2.17 -6.20
C ALA A 7 2.89 0.86 -6.64
N VAL A 8 2.24 0.16 -5.70
CA VAL A 8 1.49 -1.07 -6.01
C VAL A 8 0.28 -0.79 -6.91
N LEU A 9 -0.47 0.30 -6.66
CA LEU A 9 -1.61 0.68 -7.50
C LEU A 9 -1.24 1.07 -8.93
N THR A 10 -0.03 1.60 -9.10
CA THR A 10 0.54 1.97 -10.40
C THR A 10 1.42 0.86 -10.98
N GLU A 11 1.28 -0.36 -10.45
CA GLU A 11 1.92 -1.58 -10.95
C GLU A 11 3.45 -1.48 -11.01
N ASN A 12 4.08 -0.87 -10.00
CA ASN A 12 5.54 -0.83 -9.89
C ASN A 12 6.10 -2.07 -9.16
N LYS A 13 7.39 -2.35 -9.38
CA LYS A 13 8.15 -3.34 -8.61
C LYS A 13 8.46 -2.79 -7.23
N VAL A 14 7.97 -3.45 -6.18
CA VAL A 14 8.18 -3.06 -4.78
C VAL A 14 8.96 -4.14 -4.06
N LEU A 15 10.09 -3.75 -3.48
CA LEU A 15 10.97 -4.61 -2.71
C LEU A 15 11.05 -4.13 -1.27
N PHE A 16 10.79 -5.03 -0.31
CA PHE A 16 11.05 -4.80 1.10
C PHE A 16 12.41 -5.37 1.49
N HIS A 17 13.21 -4.59 2.20
CA HIS A 17 14.53 -4.99 2.68
C HIS A 17 14.57 -4.96 4.22
N SER A 18 15.03 -6.04 4.85
CA SER A 18 15.24 -6.11 6.30
C SER A 18 16.12 -7.30 6.71
N ALA A 19 16.78 -7.20 7.85
CA ALA A 19 17.41 -8.30 8.57
C ALA A 19 16.39 -9.19 9.34
N SER A 20 15.11 -8.80 9.40
CA SER A 20 14.06 -9.56 10.06
C SER A 20 13.07 -10.14 9.06
N PHE A 21 13.04 -11.47 8.95
CA PHE A 21 12.04 -12.19 8.14
C PHE A 21 10.60 -11.90 8.56
N GLN A 22 10.37 -11.66 9.85
CA GLN A 22 9.06 -11.27 10.36
C GLN A 22 8.65 -9.89 9.82
N ARG A 23 9.54 -8.89 9.91
CA ARG A 23 9.25 -7.55 9.35
C ARG A 23 8.96 -7.61 7.85
N LEU A 24 9.71 -8.41 7.10
CA LEU A 24 9.45 -8.61 5.66
C LEU A 24 8.05 -9.19 5.42
N SER A 25 7.72 -10.27 6.12
CA SER A 25 6.41 -10.94 5.99
C SER A 25 5.25 -10.02 6.36
N ASP A 26 5.38 -9.33 7.48
CA ASP A 26 4.34 -8.44 8.01
C ASP A 26 4.18 -7.21 7.12
N ALA A 27 5.26 -6.61 6.60
CA ALA A 27 5.19 -5.46 5.70
C ALA A 27 4.54 -5.82 4.36
N CYS A 28 4.92 -6.96 3.77
CA CYS A 28 4.30 -7.44 2.52
C CYS A 28 2.80 -7.68 2.72
N ARG A 29 2.42 -8.40 3.79
CA ARG A 29 1.02 -8.68 4.13
C ARG A 29 0.23 -7.42 4.44
N ALA A 30 0.83 -6.48 5.18
CA ALA A 30 0.21 -5.20 5.47
C ALA A 30 -0.10 -4.46 4.17
N LEU A 31 0.88 -4.30 3.27
CA LEU A 31 0.70 -3.61 2.00
C LEU A 31 -0.39 -4.28 1.13
N GLU A 32 -0.38 -5.60 1.03
CA GLU A 32 -1.44 -6.35 0.33
C GLU A 32 -2.82 -6.10 0.98
N SER A 33 -2.92 -6.11 2.31
CA SER A 33 -4.18 -5.90 3.02
C SER A 33 -4.76 -4.49 2.83
N LEU A 34 -3.90 -3.49 2.64
CA LEU A 34 -4.30 -2.12 2.35
C LEU A 34 -4.88 -1.95 0.95
N MET A 35 -4.66 -2.92 0.04
CA MET A 35 -5.20 -2.89 -1.32
C MET A 35 -6.67 -3.28 -1.40
N PHE A 36 -7.27 -3.80 -0.33
CA PHE A 36 -8.70 -4.11 -0.31
C PHE A 36 -9.54 -2.85 -0.66
N PRO A 37 -10.47 -2.92 -1.63
CA PRO A 37 -11.12 -4.13 -2.16
C PRO A 37 -10.45 -4.76 -3.41
N LEU A 38 -9.38 -4.18 -3.92
CA LEU A 38 -8.63 -4.75 -5.05
C LEU A 38 -7.84 -5.98 -4.61
N LYS A 39 -7.62 -6.89 -5.56
CA LYS A 39 -6.75 -8.06 -5.37
C LYS A 39 -5.45 -7.85 -6.14
N TYR A 40 -4.33 -7.95 -5.44
CA TYR A 40 -3.03 -8.00 -6.10
C TYR A 40 -2.91 -9.29 -6.91
N SER A 41 -2.48 -9.19 -8.17
CA SER A 41 -2.50 -10.31 -9.13
C SER A 41 -1.12 -10.68 -9.68
N TYR A 42 -0.07 -9.97 -9.25
CA TYR A 42 1.31 -10.17 -9.68
C TYR A 42 2.09 -11.01 -8.65
N PRO A 43 3.34 -11.43 -8.95
CA PRO A 43 4.17 -12.16 -8.01
C PRO A 43 4.26 -11.50 -6.62
N TYR A 44 3.90 -12.26 -5.60
CA TYR A 44 3.93 -11.89 -4.20
C TYR A 44 4.80 -12.90 -3.44
N ILE A 45 6.00 -12.49 -3.04
CA ILE A 45 7.00 -13.36 -2.40
C ILE A 45 7.53 -12.66 -1.13
N PRO A 46 6.85 -12.81 0.02
CA PRO A 46 7.21 -12.07 1.25
C PRO A 46 8.62 -12.32 1.77
N ILE A 47 9.17 -13.50 1.46
CA ILE A 47 10.56 -13.86 1.75
C ILE A 47 11.10 -14.56 0.51
N LEU A 48 12.03 -13.91 -0.19
CA LEU A 48 12.69 -14.46 -1.37
C LEU A 48 13.79 -15.46 -0.96
N PRO A 49 13.72 -16.72 -1.40
CA PRO A 49 14.83 -17.66 -1.26
C PRO A 49 16.04 -17.23 -2.10
N ALA A 50 17.25 -17.53 -1.63
CA ALA A 50 18.51 -17.15 -2.29
C ALA A 50 18.59 -17.64 -3.75
N GLN A 51 18.06 -18.84 -4.01
CA GLN A 51 18.08 -19.48 -5.32
C GLN A 51 17.22 -18.76 -6.37
N LEU A 52 16.34 -17.86 -5.94
CA LEU A 52 15.39 -17.14 -6.81
C LEU A 52 15.73 -15.65 -6.92
N LEU A 53 16.96 -15.23 -6.61
CA LEU A 53 17.37 -13.82 -6.74
C LEU A 53 17.19 -13.27 -8.15
N GLU A 54 17.31 -14.11 -9.18
CA GLU A 54 17.06 -13.74 -10.58
C GLU A 54 15.65 -13.19 -10.84
N VAL A 55 14.66 -13.53 -10.00
CA VAL A 55 13.28 -13.01 -10.12
C VAL A 55 13.23 -11.49 -9.95
N LEU A 56 14.20 -10.89 -9.24
CA LEU A 56 14.29 -9.44 -9.06
C LEU A 56 14.48 -8.69 -10.39
N SER A 57 15.04 -9.37 -11.40
CA SER A 57 15.21 -8.83 -12.76
C SER A 57 13.98 -9.03 -13.65
N SER A 58 12.89 -9.61 -13.14
CA SER A 58 11.66 -9.82 -13.92
C SER A 58 11.13 -8.50 -14.49
N PRO A 59 10.64 -8.46 -15.74
CA PRO A 59 10.05 -7.25 -16.31
C PRO A 59 8.66 -6.92 -15.72
N THR A 60 8.03 -7.87 -15.02
CA THR A 60 6.68 -7.68 -14.47
C THR A 60 6.71 -7.01 -13.10
N PRO A 61 5.63 -6.34 -12.68
CA PRO A 61 5.48 -5.86 -11.31
C PRO A 61 5.61 -7.00 -10.30
N PHE A 62 6.02 -6.70 -9.07
CA PHE A 62 6.06 -7.68 -7.97
C PHE A 62 6.04 -6.99 -6.60
N ILE A 63 5.70 -7.75 -5.57
CA ILE A 63 5.94 -7.42 -4.15
C ILE A 63 6.84 -8.51 -3.58
N ILE A 64 8.07 -8.18 -3.24
CA ILE A 64 9.06 -9.16 -2.77
C ILE A 64 9.76 -8.66 -1.52
N GLY A 65 9.97 -9.53 -0.52
CA GLY A 65 10.82 -9.25 0.64
C GLY A 65 12.16 -9.94 0.52
N VAL A 66 13.26 -9.20 0.70
CA VAL A 66 14.63 -9.70 0.60
C VAL A 66 15.39 -9.46 1.89
N HIS A 67 16.06 -10.50 2.36
CA HIS A 67 16.88 -10.43 3.56
C HIS A 67 18.14 -9.58 3.34
N SER A 68 18.59 -8.87 4.38
CA SER A 68 19.74 -7.95 4.31
C SER A 68 21.07 -8.58 3.89
N VAL A 69 21.17 -9.92 3.92
CA VAL A 69 22.35 -10.65 3.42
C VAL A 69 22.58 -10.44 1.92
N PHE A 70 21.54 -10.11 1.15
CA PHE A 70 21.59 -9.85 -0.30
C PHE A 70 21.56 -8.35 -0.63
N ARG A 71 21.96 -7.49 0.31
CA ARG A 71 21.90 -6.03 0.13
C ARG A 71 22.67 -5.53 -1.10
N ASN A 72 23.81 -6.16 -1.41
CA ASN A 72 24.63 -5.77 -2.55
C ASN A 72 23.90 -6.03 -3.87
N ASP A 73 23.24 -7.18 -4.00
CA ASP A 73 22.45 -7.53 -5.20
C ASP A 73 21.27 -6.57 -5.41
N ILE A 74 20.64 -6.12 -4.32
CA ILE A 74 19.50 -5.18 -4.38
C ILE A 74 19.93 -3.78 -4.82
N HIS A 75 21.13 -3.33 -4.46
CA HIS A 75 21.62 -1.99 -4.80
C HIS A 75 21.86 -1.80 -6.30
N GLU A 76 22.01 -2.88 -7.07
CA GLU A 76 22.19 -2.83 -8.53
C GLU A 76 20.86 -2.67 -9.30
N LEU A 77 19.72 -2.83 -8.63
CA LEU A 77 18.40 -2.74 -9.25
C LEU A 77 18.03 -1.29 -9.55
N LEU A 78 17.87 -0.97 -10.84
CA LEU A 78 17.60 0.39 -11.32
C LEU A 78 16.11 0.70 -11.50
N ASP A 79 15.22 -0.30 -11.45
CA ASP A 79 13.80 -0.16 -11.75
C ASP A 79 12.89 -0.73 -10.64
N VAL A 80 13.42 -0.82 -9.42
CA VAL A 80 12.74 -1.37 -8.25
C VAL A 80 12.65 -0.34 -7.14
N ILE A 81 11.44 -0.11 -6.62
CA ILE A 81 11.22 0.73 -5.44
C ILE A 81 11.58 -0.07 -4.19
N ILE A 82 12.57 0.40 -3.43
CA ILE A 82 13.10 -0.34 -2.28
C ILE A 82 12.65 0.35 -0.98
N ALA A 83 11.92 -0.39 -0.15
CA ALA A 83 11.56 0.00 1.21
C ALA A 83 12.50 -0.69 2.21
N ASP A 84 13.44 0.08 2.77
CA ASP A 84 14.33 -0.38 3.83
C ASP A 84 13.61 -0.26 5.18
N LEU A 85 13.16 -1.41 5.71
CA LEU A 85 12.41 -1.49 6.96
C LEU A 85 13.30 -1.31 8.19
N ASP A 86 14.61 -1.52 8.06
CA ASP A 86 15.56 -1.35 9.17
C ASP A 86 16.02 0.11 9.26
N GLY A 87 16.27 0.73 8.10
CA GLY A 87 16.64 2.14 8.01
C GLY A 87 15.45 3.12 8.02
N GLY A 88 14.23 2.64 7.81
CA GLY A 88 13.03 3.48 7.73
C GLY A 88 12.98 4.37 6.49
N THR A 89 13.60 3.95 5.39
CA THR A 89 13.70 4.76 4.16
C THR A 89 13.02 4.09 2.97
N ILE A 90 12.60 4.90 1.99
CA ILE A 90 12.09 4.43 0.70
C ILE A 90 12.97 5.05 -0.38
N LYS A 91 13.58 4.20 -1.21
CA LYS A 91 14.34 4.59 -2.39
C LYS A 91 13.47 4.38 -3.62
N ILE A 92 13.19 5.46 -4.34
CA ILE A 92 12.48 5.43 -5.62
C ILE A 92 13.53 5.74 -6.69
N PRO A 93 13.80 4.83 -7.64
CA PRO A 93 14.71 5.09 -8.74
C PRO A 93 14.28 6.29 -9.59
N GLU A 94 15.25 7.03 -10.14
CA GLU A 94 15.00 8.25 -10.93
C GLU A 94 14.18 7.99 -12.21
N CYS A 95 14.27 6.78 -12.75
CA CYS A 95 13.50 6.37 -13.93
C CYS A 95 12.01 6.12 -13.63
N ILE A 96 11.60 6.09 -12.36
CA ILE A 96 10.23 5.83 -11.94
C ILE A 96 9.56 7.14 -11.52
N HIS A 97 8.59 7.58 -12.32
CA HIS A 97 7.71 8.67 -11.93
C HIS A 97 6.48 8.14 -11.19
N LEU A 98 6.57 8.12 -9.86
CA LEU A 98 5.47 7.63 -9.02
C LEU A 98 4.33 8.65 -8.96
N SER A 99 3.19 8.34 -9.57
CA SER A 99 1.98 9.17 -9.47
C SER A 99 1.47 9.21 -8.03
N GLN A 100 1.24 10.42 -7.53
CA GLN A 100 0.66 10.63 -6.21
C GLN A 100 -0.86 10.53 -6.25
N LEU A 101 -1.47 10.34 -5.08
CA LEU A 101 -2.93 10.47 -4.94
C LEU A 101 -3.35 11.90 -5.31
N PRO A 102 -4.47 12.09 -6.01
CA PRO A 102 -4.96 13.41 -6.34
C PRO A 102 -5.43 14.16 -5.08
N GLU A 103 -5.29 15.48 -5.08
CA GLU A 103 -5.92 16.31 -4.06
C GLU A 103 -7.45 16.39 -4.30
N PRO A 104 -8.28 16.45 -3.24
CA PRO A 104 -7.93 16.60 -1.82
C PRO A 104 -7.67 15.27 -1.07
N LEU A 105 -7.68 14.12 -1.77
CA LEU A 105 -7.64 12.81 -1.15
C LEU A 105 -6.30 12.52 -0.46
N LEU A 106 -5.20 13.00 -1.03
CA LEU A 106 -3.87 12.87 -0.44
C LEU A 106 -3.83 13.49 0.96
N HIS A 107 -4.17 14.78 1.06
CA HIS A 107 -4.15 15.49 2.33
C HIS A 107 -5.10 14.88 3.36
N GLN A 108 -6.34 14.55 2.96
CA GLN A 108 -7.33 13.93 3.85
C GLN A 108 -6.85 12.60 4.41
N THR A 109 -6.25 11.76 3.56
CA THR A 109 -5.73 10.45 3.97
C THR A 109 -4.54 10.61 4.92
N GLN A 110 -3.62 11.54 4.63
CA GLN A 110 -2.48 11.85 5.51
C GLN A 110 -2.93 12.32 6.89
N MET A 111 -3.89 13.23 6.96
CA MET A 111 -4.44 13.73 8.22
C MET A 111 -5.10 12.60 9.03
N ALA A 112 -5.95 11.80 8.39
CA ALA A 112 -6.61 10.67 9.06
C ALA A 112 -5.62 9.64 9.59
N LEU A 113 -4.58 9.30 8.81
CA LEU A 113 -3.52 8.39 9.26
C LEU A 113 -2.72 8.99 10.41
N SER A 114 -2.43 10.29 10.39
CA SER A 114 -1.68 10.96 11.45
C SER A 114 -2.42 10.90 12.78
N LEU A 115 -3.73 11.13 12.78
CA LEU A 115 -4.55 11.06 14.00
C LEU A 115 -4.63 9.64 14.57
N VAL A 116 -4.75 8.62 13.72
CA VAL A 116 -4.79 7.22 14.16
C VAL A 116 -3.43 6.75 14.69
N LEU A 117 -2.34 7.11 14.00
CA LEU A 117 -0.98 6.67 14.38
C LEU A 117 -0.44 7.44 15.59
N HIS A 118 -0.88 8.68 15.78
CA HIS A 118 -0.44 9.56 16.86
C HIS A 118 -1.66 10.16 17.57
N PRO A 119 -2.35 9.38 18.42
CA PRO A 119 -3.56 9.86 19.11
C PRO A 119 -3.29 11.07 20.01
N ASP A 120 -2.05 11.25 20.46
CA ASP A 120 -1.62 12.43 21.23
C ASP A 120 -1.87 13.75 20.47
N LEU A 121 -1.88 13.72 19.13
CA LEU A 121 -2.17 14.90 18.29
C LEU A 121 -3.59 15.43 18.48
N GLU A 122 -4.55 14.59 18.85
CA GLU A 122 -5.94 15.03 19.10
C GLU A 122 -6.02 16.04 20.25
N THR A 123 -5.12 15.91 21.22
CA THR A 123 -5.08 16.74 22.42
C THR A 123 -3.92 17.72 22.45
N ALA A 124 -3.11 17.78 21.37
CA ALA A 124 -1.88 18.57 21.34
C ALA A 124 -2.11 20.07 21.56
N ASP A 125 -3.28 20.58 21.16
CA ASP A 125 -3.64 21.98 21.31
C ASP A 125 -4.26 22.33 22.68
N TYR A 126 -4.56 21.33 23.52
CA TYR A 126 -5.13 21.59 24.85
C TYR A 126 -4.05 21.97 25.86
N ALA A 127 -4.19 23.16 26.45
CA ALA A 127 -3.36 23.58 27.58
C ALA A 127 -3.49 22.65 28.81
N PHE A 128 -4.62 21.95 28.95
CA PHE A 128 -4.92 21.01 30.03
C PHE A 128 -5.57 19.72 29.47
N PRO A 129 -4.78 18.71 29.08
CA PRO A 129 -5.33 17.49 28.47
C PRO A 129 -6.07 16.61 29.49
N PRO A 130 -7.16 15.93 29.09
CA PRO A 130 -7.90 15.02 29.97
C PRO A 130 -7.06 13.79 30.36
N PRO A 131 -7.33 13.15 31.52
CA PRO A 131 -6.64 11.95 31.94
C PRO A 131 -6.86 10.78 30.96
N ARG A 132 -5.75 10.17 30.53
CA ARG A 132 -5.72 9.12 29.50
C ARG A 132 -6.48 7.87 29.97
N THR A 133 -7.57 7.53 29.27
CA THR A 133 -8.21 6.21 29.38
C THR A 133 -7.58 5.28 28.35
N ALA A 134 -6.42 4.72 28.67
CA ALA A 134 -5.80 3.72 27.80
C ALA A 134 -6.40 2.32 28.10
N LEU A 135 -6.81 1.59 27.05
CA LEU A 135 -6.49 0.17 26.81
C LEU A 135 -7.40 -0.46 25.72
N SER A 136 -6.87 -0.55 24.49
CA SER A 136 -6.94 -1.69 23.55
C SER A 136 -6.45 -1.28 22.14
N HIS A 137 -5.42 -0.43 22.07
CA HIS A 137 -5.03 0.24 20.83
C HIS A 137 -4.66 -0.72 19.69
N SER A 138 -3.82 -1.73 19.90
CA SER A 138 -3.19 -2.46 18.78
C SER A 138 -4.17 -3.13 17.81
N LYS A 139 -5.24 -3.79 18.29
CA LYS A 139 -6.24 -4.40 17.40
C LYS A 139 -7.19 -3.40 16.77
N MET A 140 -7.40 -2.25 17.41
CA MET A 140 -8.24 -1.18 16.87
C MET A 140 -7.49 -0.37 15.82
N LEU A 141 -6.20 -0.10 16.05
CA LEU A 141 -5.31 0.60 15.12
C LEU A 141 -5.28 -0.06 13.74
N ASP A 142 -5.13 -1.39 13.65
CA ASP A 142 -5.19 -2.10 12.36
C ASP A 142 -6.51 -1.84 11.63
N LYS A 143 -7.64 -1.96 12.34
CA LYS A 143 -8.97 -1.74 11.77
C LYS A 143 -9.16 -0.29 11.31
N GLU A 144 -8.68 0.68 12.08
CA GLU A 144 -8.77 2.10 11.76
C GLU A 144 -7.94 2.45 10.54
N VAL A 145 -6.68 2.00 10.48
CA VAL A 145 -5.82 2.18 9.31
C VAL A 145 -6.49 1.57 8.08
N ARG A 146 -6.95 0.31 8.16
CA ARG A 146 -7.63 -0.34 7.02
C ARG A 146 -8.93 0.36 6.63
N ALA A 147 -9.69 0.90 7.58
CA ALA A 147 -10.89 1.68 7.29
C ALA A 147 -10.58 2.98 6.53
N ILE A 148 -9.45 3.63 6.83
CA ILE A 148 -8.98 4.81 6.08
C ILE A 148 -8.71 4.44 4.62
N PHE A 149 -7.97 3.37 4.35
CA PHE A 149 -7.68 2.93 2.98
C PHE A 149 -8.95 2.46 2.23
N LEU A 150 -9.87 1.80 2.92
CA LEU A 150 -11.17 1.44 2.33
C LEU A 150 -11.98 2.69 1.92
N ARG A 151 -11.99 3.72 2.77
CA ARG A 151 -12.62 5.00 2.44
C ARG A 151 -11.94 5.67 1.25
N LEU A 152 -10.60 5.66 1.21
CA LEU A 152 -9.84 6.19 0.09
C LEU A 152 -10.24 5.49 -1.22
N PHE A 153 -10.34 4.16 -1.25
CA PHE A 153 -10.81 3.45 -2.45
C PHE A 153 -12.25 3.80 -2.83
N ALA A 154 -13.15 3.93 -1.85
CA ALA A 154 -14.52 4.34 -2.11
C ALA A 154 -14.59 5.73 -2.77
N GLN A 155 -13.68 6.63 -2.40
CA GLN A 155 -13.54 7.96 -3.01
C GLN A 155 -12.83 7.92 -4.37
N LEU A 156 -11.76 7.15 -4.52
CA LEU A 156 -11.02 7.00 -5.79
C LEU A 156 -11.92 6.40 -6.89
N PHE A 157 -12.74 5.42 -6.54
CA PHE A 157 -13.69 4.82 -7.46
C PHE A 157 -15.06 5.51 -7.44
N GLN A 158 -15.19 6.67 -6.79
CA GLN A 158 -16.46 7.38 -6.78
C GLN A 158 -16.90 7.68 -8.21
N GLY A 159 -18.13 7.29 -8.55
CA GLY A 159 -18.67 7.46 -9.89
C GLY A 159 -18.51 6.25 -10.81
N TYR A 160 -17.72 5.21 -10.49
CA TYR A 160 -17.51 4.06 -11.40
C TYR A 160 -18.80 3.39 -11.89
N ARG A 161 -19.89 3.48 -11.10
CA ARG A 161 -21.20 2.95 -11.45
C ARG A 161 -21.82 3.62 -12.68
N SER A 162 -21.47 4.87 -12.99
CA SER A 162 -21.91 5.55 -14.21
C SER A 162 -21.29 4.93 -15.48
N CYS A 163 -20.17 4.22 -15.33
CA CYS A 163 -19.51 3.47 -16.39
C CYS A 163 -20.12 2.08 -16.59
N LEU A 164 -21.05 1.63 -15.74
CA LEU A 164 -21.72 0.33 -15.87
C LEU A 164 -22.95 0.44 -16.79
N GLN A 165 -23.01 -0.42 -17.81
CA GLN A 165 -24.20 -0.61 -18.65
C GLN A 165 -24.82 -1.97 -18.36
N LEU A 166 -26.11 -1.98 -18.05
CA LEU A 166 -26.90 -3.20 -17.89
C LEU A 166 -27.55 -3.58 -19.21
N ILE A 167 -27.18 -4.73 -19.76
CA ILE A 167 -27.68 -5.28 -21.01
C ILE A 167 -28.70 -6.38 -20.68
N ARG A 168 -29.98 -6.14 -21.01
CA ARG A 168 -31.11 -7.03 -20.65
C ARG A 168 -31.68 -7.84 -21.83
N ILE A 169 -30.93 -7.97 -22.93
CA ILE A 169 -31.37 -8.75 -24.10
C ILE A 169 -31.17 -10.26 -23.93
N HIS A 170 -30.48 -10.70 -22.87
CA HIS A 170 -30.27 -12.09 -22.52
C HIS A 170 -31.17 -12.49 -21.34
N ALA A 171 -31.45 -13.79 -21.19
CA ALA A 171 -32.24 -14.32 -20.07
C ALA A 171 -31.64 -13.95 -18.70
N GLU A 172 -30.31 -13.88 -18.63
CA GLU A 172 -29.57 -13.32 -17.51
C GLU A 172 -29.01 -11.93 -17.89
N PRO A 173 -29.24 -10.89 -17.07
CA PRO A 173 -28.75 -9.56 -17.39
C PRO A 173 -27.22 -9.52 -17.33
N VAL A 174 -26.60 -8.98 -18.39
CA VAL A 174 -25.14 -8.84 -18.48
C VAL A 174 -24.75 -7.42 -18.09
N ILE A 175 -23.73 -7.29 -17.25
CA ILE A 175 -23.17 -5.98 -16.86
C ILE A 175 -21.88 -5.76 -17.65
N HIS A 176 -21.81 -4.65 -18.39
CA HIS A 176 -20.63 -4.23 -19.15
C HIS A 176 -20.03 -2.96 -18.54
N PHE A 177 -18.70 -2.88 -18.45
CA PHE A 177 -17.99 -1.68 -17.99
C PHE A 177 -17.42 -0.89 -19.17
N HIS A 178 -17.82 0.37 -19.31
CA HIS A 178 -17.37 1.28 -20.36
C HIS A 178 -16.14 2.06 -19.91
N LYS A 179 -14.98 1.75 -20.50
CA LYS A 179 -13.70 2.35 -20.13
C LYS A 179 -13.51 3.83 -20.55
N VAL A 180 -14.39 4.37 -21.39
CA VAL A 180 -14.22 5.68 -22.06
C VAL A 180 -15.11 6.79 -21.48
N LYS A 181 -15.84 6.51 -20.39
CA LYS A 181 -16.65 7.50 -19.66
C LYS A 181 -16.03 7.78 -18.31
#